data_AF-A0A165CIJ1-F1
#
_entry.id   AF-A0A165CIJ1-F1
#
_cell.length_a   1.000
_cell.length_b   1.000
_cell.length_c   1.000
_cell.angle_alpha   90.00
_cell.angle_beta   90.00
_cell.angle_gamma   90.00
#
_symmetry.space_group_name_H-M   'P 1'
#
loop_
_entity.id
_entity.type
_entity.pdbx_description
1 polymer ?
#
loop_
_entity_poly.entity_id
_entity_poly.type
_entity_poly.pdbx_seq_one_letter_code
_entity_poly.pdbx_strand_id
1 'polypeptide(L)'
;MSIPSAPTLREARLVSFCDQLGHPTARFKFSSAQDSYVALQSLAIGPAGGATLKSWPSIPGLHRLHYQCTDDKTVTMRRLLDMIRGSPLLEHLVLENIPSVIEATSTGTPISLPHLRTLGLSGTSQTEIFQHLLESLS
;
A
#
# COMPACT_ATOMS: atom_id res chain seq x y z
N MET A 1 -2.30 -14.04 8.16
CA MET A 1 -0.95 -14.06 8.75
C MET A 1 -0.74 -12.79 9.53
N SER A 2 -0.45 -12.89 10.82
CA SER A 2 -0.11 -11.74 11.65
C SER A 2 1.39 -11.46 11.52
N ILE A 3 1.77 -10.21 11.25
CA ILE A 3 3.15 -9.76 11.20
C ILE A 3 3.47 -9.11 12.55
N PRO A 4 4.43 -9.64 13.32
CA PRO A 4 4.78 -9.09 14.62
C PRO A 4 5.46 -7.72 14.49
N SER A 5 5.55 -7.00 15.61
CA SER A 5 6.37 -5.79 15.71
C SER A 5 7.84 -6.13 15.43
N ALA A 6 8.51 -5.29 14.62
CA ALA A 6 9.88 -5.50 14.19
C ALA A 6 10.59 -4.14 14.03
N PRO A 7 10.87 -3.42 15.15
CA PRO A 7 11.30 -2.02 15.10
C PRO A 7 12.69 -1.81 14.46
N THR A 8 13.52 -2.85 14.38
CA THR A 8 14.85 -2.83 13.77
C THR A 8 14.87 -3.34 12.33
N LEU A 9 13.76 -3.89 11.84
CA LEU A 9 13.67 -4.46 10.49
C LEU A 9 13.73 -3.35 9.45
N ARG A 10 14.71 -3.42 8.55
CA ARG A 10 14.92 -2.41 7.50
C ARG A 10 14.26 -2.76 6.18
N GLU A 11 14.20 -4.04 5.85
CA GLU A 11 13.67 -4.54 4.60
C GLU A 11 12.79 -5.76 4.83
N ALA A 12 11.65 -5.81 4.14
CA ALA A 12 10.73 -6.94 4.23
C ALA A 12 10.11 -7.24 2.87
N ARG A 13 9.93 -8.52 2.60
CA ARG A 13 9.16 -9.01 1.46
C ARG A 13 8.12 -10.02 1.96
N LEU A 14 6.85 -9.70 1.78
CA LEU A 14 5.72 -10.53 2.18
C LEU A 14 5.01 -11.04 0.91
N VAL A 15 5.22 -12.32 0.61
CA VAL A 15 4.66 -12.95 -0.59
C VAL A 15 3.59 -13.93 -0.18
N SER A 16 2.44 -13.84 -0.83
CA SER A 16 1.42 -14.88 -0.81
C SER A 16 1.42 -15.63 -2.14
N PHE A 17 0.87 -16.83 -2.15
CA PHE A 17 0.48 -17.48 -3.40
C PHE A 17 -0.98 -17.17 -3.70
N CYS A 18 -1.35 -17.19 -4.99
CA CYS A 18 -2.74 -17.22 -5.39
C CYS A 18 -3.25 -18.67 -5.38
N ASP A 19 -4.52 -18.87 -5.00
CA ASP A 19 -5.19 -20.14 -5.20
C ASP A 19 -5.54 -20.35 -6.69
N GLN A 20 -6.21 -21.47 -7.00
CA GLN A 20 -6.60 -21.81 -8.37
C GLN A 20 -7.59 -20.82 -9.01
N LEU A 21 -8.23 -19.96 -8.20
CA LEU A 21 -9.15 -18.92 -8.65
C LEU A 21 -8.46 -17.55 -8.74
N GLY A 22 -7.15 -17.47 -8.46
CA GLY A 22 -6.39 -16.23 -8.49
C GLY A 22 -6.46 -15.43 -7.19
N HIS A 23 -7.09 -15.93 -6.13
CA HIS A 23 -7.23 -15.21 -4.87
C HIS A 23 -5.98 -15.37 -3.98
N PRO A 24 -5.53 -14.31 -3.30
CA PRO A 24 -4.38 -14.40 -2.42
C PRO A 24 -4.69 -15.28 -1.21
N THR A 25 -3.88 -16.31 -0.99
CA THR A 25 -4.00 -17.27 0.11
C THR A 25 -3.66 -16.65 1.48
N ALA A 26 -2.88 -15.57 1.51
CA ALA A 26 -2.47 -14.87 2.71
C ALA A 26 -3.03 -13.43 2.76
N ARG A 27 -3.50 -13.07 3.96
CA ARG A 27 -3.83 -11.70 4.35
C ARG A 27 -2.84 -11.27 5.41
N PHE A 28 -2.14 -10.16 5.21
CA PHE A 28 -1.15 -9.69 6.17
C PHE A 28 -1.79 -8.71 7.14
N LYS A 29 -1.68 -8.99 8.44
CA LYS A 29 -2.15 -8.11 9.50
C LYS A 29 -0.94 -7.63 10.29
N PHE A 30 -0.56 -6.37 10.10
CA PHE A 30 0.56 -5.77 10.80
C PHE A 30 0.24 -5.50 12.27
N SER A 31 1.27 -5.47 13.09
CA SER A 31 1.19 -4.97 14.46
C SER A 31 0.73 -3.51 14.47
N SER A 32 -0.21 -3.18 15.35
CA SER A 32 -0.67 -1.81 15.58
C SER A 32 0.12 -1.10 16.69
N ALA A 33 1.14 -1.75 17.27
CA ALA A 33 1.94 -1.11 18.31
C ALA A 33 2.77 0.04 17.71
N GLN A 34 2.89 1.13 18.47
CA GLN A 34 3.66 2.31 18.07
C GLN A 34 5.11 1.91 17.73
N ASP A 35 5.68 2.55 16.72
CA ASP A 35 7.07 2.36 16.26
C ASP A 35 7.43 0.92 15.83
N SER A 36 6.42 0.05 15.63
CA SER A 36 6.64 -1.35 15.27
C SER A 36 7.50 -1.56 14.03
N TYR A 37 7.53 -0.59 13.12
CA TYR A 37 8.25 -0.66 11.86
C TYR A 37 9.04 0.62 11.59
N VAL A 38 9.47 1.33 12.64
CA VAL A 38 10.11 2.66 12.53
C VAL A 38 11.39 2.64 11.67
N ALA A 39 12.17 1.56 11.70
CA ALA A 39 13.37 1.41 10.89
C ALA A 39 13.11 0.85 9.47
N LEU A 40 11.87 0.50 9.12
CA LEU A 40 11.54 -0.14 7.86
C LEU A 40 11.64 0.88 6.71
N GLN A 41 12.54 0.59 5.77
CA GLN A 41 12.87 1.46 4.64
C GLN A 41 12.36 0.90 3.31
N SER A 42 12.27 -0.43 3.18
CA SER A 42 11.83 -1.10 1.96
C SER A 42 10.82 -2.20 2.27
N LEU A 43 9.66 -2.14 1.63
CA LEU A 43 8.58 -3.11 1.82
C LEU A 43 8.02 -3.54 0.47
N ALA A 44 8.06 -4.83 0.21
CA ALA A 44 7.37 -5.45 -0.93
C ALA A 44 6.29 -6.40 -0.40
N ILE A 45 5.06 -6.22 -0.86
CA ILE A 45 3.92 -7.06 -0.48
C ILE A 45 3.19 -7.46 -1.75
N GLY A 46 2.99 -8.75 -1.95
CA GLY A 46 2.32 -9.19 -3.17
C GLY A 46 2.45 -10.67 -3.49
N PRO A 47 1.42 -11.29 -4.09
CA PRO A 47 0.01 -10.90 -4.07
C PRO A 47 -0.55 -10.73 -2.66
N ALA A 48 -1.39 -9.73 -2.39
CA ALA A 48 -2.08 -9.60 -1.11
C ALA A 48 -3.57 -9.25 -1.27
N GLY A 49 -4.37 -9.69 -0.29
CA GLY A 49 -5.78 -9.30 -0.22
C GLY A 49 -5.95 -7.87 0.31
N GLY A 50 -6.97 -7.14 -0.17
CA GLY A 50 -7.21 -5.74 0.19
C GLY A 50 -7.48 -5.49 1.68
N ALA A 51 -7.82 -6.54 2.44
CA ALA A 51 -7.87 -6.50 3.90
C ALA A 51 -6.52 -6.11 4.55
N THR A 52 -5.40 -6.30 3.86
CA THR A 52 -4.06 -5.87 4.32
C THR A 52 -3.99 -4.37 4.57
N LEU A 53 -4.68 -3.57 3.74
CA LEU A 53 -4.74 -2.12 3.90
C LEU A 53 -5.62 -1.66 5.08
N LYS A 54 -6.52 -2.52 5.59
CA LYS A 54 -7.39 -2.17 6.75
C LYS A 54 -6.60 -1.97 8.04
N SER A 55 -5.45 -2.62 8.16
CA SER A 55 -4.57 -2.56 9.32
C SER A 55 -3.17 -2.10 8.92
N TRP A 56 -3.09 -1.19 7.94
CA TRP A 56 -1.81 -0.65 7.54
C TRP A 56 -1.22 0.20 8.68
N PRO A 57 0.00 -0.09 9.15
CA PRO A 57 0.63 0.69 10.20
C PRO A 57 1.21 1.99 9.62
N SER A 58 1.41 3.01 10.46
CA SER A 58 2.25 4.14 10.05
C SER A 58 3.71 3.68 9.96
N ILE A 59 4.38 3.95 8.83
CA ILE A 59 5.77 3.54 8.57
C ILE A 59 6.54 4.77 8.07
N PRO A 60 6.83 5.74 8.96
CA PRO A 60 7.32 7.05 8.54
C PRO A 60 8.68 6.99 7.84
N GLY A 61 9.49 5.97 8.13
CA GLY A 61 10.80 5.72 7.54
C GLY A 61 10.78 5.00 6.19
N LEU A 62 9.61 4.73 5.60
CA LEU A 62 9.50 3.93 4.38
C LEU A 62 9.87 4.76 3.14
N HIS A 63 10.88 4.32 2.40
CA HIS A 63 11.37 4.98 1.17
C HIS A 63 10.92 4.22 -0.09
N ARG A 64 10.77 2.89 0.01
CA ARG A 64 10.39 2.02 -1.10
C ARG A 64 9.20 1.17 -0.73
N LEU A 65 8.12 1.28 -1.50
CA LEU A 65 6.93 0.45 -1.36
C LEU A 65 6.56 -0.17 -2.70
N HIS A 66 6.46 -1.49 -2.71
CA HIS A 66 5.84 -2.25 -3.79
C HIS A 66 4.64 -2.99 -3.22
N TYR A 67 3.45 -2.67 -3.72
CA TYR A 67 2.20 -3.28 -3.29
C TYR A 67 1.46 -3.86 -4.48
N GLN A 68 1.32 -5.18 -4.49
CA GLN A 68 0.52 -5.92 -5.47
C GLN A 68 -0.75 -6.46 -4.80
N CYS A 69 -1.91 -6.04 -5.31
CA CYS A 69 -3.19 -6.54 -4.85
C CYS A 69 -3.80 -7.54 -5.84
N THR A 70 -4.61 -8.47 -5.34
CA THR A 70 -5.34 -9.45 -6.17
C THR A 70 -6.78 -9.68 -5.68
N ASP A 71 -7.24 -8.90 -4.69
CA ASP A 71 -8.59 -9.02 -4.11
C ASP A 71 -9.36 -7.71 -4.28
N ASP A 72 -10.41 -7.80 -5.08
CA ASP A 72 -11.14 -6.71 -5.75
C ASP A 72 -11.97 -5.85 -4.77
N LYS A 73 -12.70 -6.46 -3.84
CA LYS A 73 -13.85 -5.79 -3.19
C LYS A 73 -13.53 -4.95 -1.96
N THR A 74 -12.28 -4.93 -1.50
CA THR A 74 -11.94 -4.33 -0.20
C THR A 74 -10.87 -3.23 -0.25
N VAL A 75 -10.22 -3.05 -1.40
CA VAL A 75 -9.34 -1.89 -1.60
C VAL A 75 -10.21 -0.70 -1.96
N THR A 76 -9.96 0.44 -1.32
CA THR A 76 -10.57 1.72 -1.67
C THR A 76 -9.47 2.75 -1.85
N MET A 77 -9.71 3.77 -2.68
CA MET A 77 -8.73 4.84 -2.87
C MET A 77 -8.38 5.53 -1.55
N ARG A 78 -9.34 5.73 -0.65
CA ARG A 78 -9.09 6.26 0.69
C ARG A 78 -8.02 5.46 1.44
N ARG A 79 -8.12 4.12 1.46
CA ARG A 79 -7.15 3.26 2.16
C ARG A 79 -5.77 3.30 1.53
N LEU A 80 -5.72 3.39 0.21
CA LEU A 80 -4.47 3.53 -0.53
C LEU A 80 -3.79 4.88 -0.21
N LEU A 81 -4.57 5.96 -0.15
CA LEU A 81 -4.08 7.28 0.25
C LEU A 81 -3.63 7.29 1.71
N ASP A 82 -4.34 6.64 2.63
CA ASP A 82 -3.95 6.56 4.04
C ASP A 82 -2.63 5.77 4.23
N MET A 83 -2.44 4.69 3.47
CA MET A 83 -1.17 3.95 3.42
C MET A 83 -0.01 4.86 2.99
N ILE A 84 -0.23 5.63 1.92
CA ILE A 84 0.75 6.57 1.36
C ILE A 84 1.05 7.69 2.37
N ARG A 85 0.04 8.27 3.02
CA ARG A 85 0.19 9.30 4.07
C ARG A 85 1.03 8.82 5.25
N GLY A 86 0.92 7.54 5.61
CA GLY A 86 1.73 6.94 6.66
C GLY A 86 3.22 6.82 6.33
N SER A 87 3.63 7.19 5.10
CA SER A 87 4.97 7.00 4.55
C SER A 87 5.45 8.27 3.81
N PRO A 88 5.64 9.41 4.49
CA PRO A 88 5.94 10.71 3.86
C PRO A 88 7.31 10.76 3.16
N LEU A 89 8.22 9.83 3.47
CA LEU A 89 9.56 9.73 2.86
C LEU A 89 9.60 8.83 1.62
N LEU A 90 8.44 8.41 1.08
CA LEU A 90 8.39 7.56 -0.10
C LEU A 90 9.11 8.19 -1.30
N GLU A 91 10.11 7.48 -1.81
CA GLU A 91 10.85 7.81 -3.03
C GLU A 91 10.40 6.95 -4.21
N HIS A 92 10.06 5.69 -3.94
CA HIS A 92 9.61 4.73 -4.94
C HIS A 92 8.30 4.06 -4.51
N LEU A 93 7.25 4.29 -5.29
CA LEU A 93 5.94 3.67 -5.10
C LEU A 93 5.59 2.85 -6.34
N VAL A 94 5.41 1.54 -6.17
CA VAL A 94 4.92 0.65 -7.22
C VAL A 94 3.61 0.03 -6.76
N LEU A 95 2.55 0.23 -7.54
CA LEU A 95 1.22 -0.30 -7.31
C LEU A 95 0.86 -1.23 -8.48
N GLU A 96 0.61 -2.49 -8.17
CA GLU A 96 0.29 -3.50 -9.18
C GLU A 96 -1.09 -4.13 -8.94
N ASN A 97 -1.86 -4.26 -10.01
CA ASN A 97 -3.17 -4.94 -10.01
C ASN A 97 -4.11 -4.41 -8.92
N ILE A 98 -4.08 -3.09 -8.71
CA ILE A 98 -4.99 -2.42 -7.78
C ILE A 98 -6.36 -2.30 -8.45
N PRO A 99 -7.44 -2.84 -7.85
CA PRO A 99 -8.75 -2.80 -8.46
C PRO A 99 -9.32 -1.37 -8.47
N SER A 100 -10.02 -1.00 -9.56
CA SER A 100 -10.82 0.24 -9.63
C SER A 100 -12.07 0.11 -8.77
N VAL A 101 -11.96 0.34 -7.47
CA VAL A 101 -13.12 0.63 -6.63
C VAL A 101 -13.04 2.10 -6.23
N ILE A 102 -13.59 2.92 -7.11
CA ILE A 102 -13.77 4.36 -6.90
C ILE A 102 -15.05 4.53 -6.09
N GLU A 103 -14.93 4.76 -4.79
CA GLU A 103 -16.00 5.43 -4.06
C GLU A 103 -16.01 6.89 -4.55
N ALA A 104 -17.12 7.33 -5.15
CA ALA A 104 -17.29 8.59 -5.88
C ALA A 104 -17.10 9.88 -5.04
N THR A 105 -16.60 9.81 -3.81
CA THR A 105 -16.43 10.95 -2.92
C THR A 105 -15.26 10.71 -1.96
N SER A 106 -14.05 11.03 -2.39
CA SER A 106 -12.96 11.28 -1.46
C SER A 106 -12.49 12.71 -1.63
N THR A 107 -13.24 13.64 -1.03
CA THR A 107 -12.69 14.91 -0.53
C THR A 107 -11.69 14.59 0.58
N GLY A 108 -10.56 14.01 0.19
CA GLY A 108 -9.44 13.75 1.08
C GLY A 108 -8.58 15.00 1.19
N THR A 109 -8.00 15.19 2.37
CA THR A 109 -6.88 16.13 2.57
C THR A 109 -5.81 15.88 1.51
N PRO A 110 -5.21 16.91 0.90
CA PRO A 110 -4.09 16.72 -0.02
C PRO A 110 -3.00 15.85 0.61
N ILE A 111 -2.44 14.93 -0.16
CA ILE A 111 -1.23 14.18 0.19
C ILE A 111 -0.04 14.92 -0.39
N SER A 112 1.05 14.99 0.38
CA SER A 112 2.31 15.54 -0.11
C SER A 112 3.34 14.42 -0.14
N LEU A 113 3.93 14.19 -1.32
CA LEU A 113 5.00 13.22 -1.53
C LEU A 113 6.23 13.93 -2.12
N PRO A 114 6.88 14.82 -1.35
CA PRO A 114 7.93 15.70 -1.87
C PRO A 114 9.18 14.94 -2.32
N HIS A 115 9.35 13.69 -1.87
CA HIS A 115 10.50 12.86 -2.19
C HIS A 115 10.22 11.83 -3.29
N LEU A 116 8.98 11.72 -3.79
CA LEU A 116 8.62 10.69 -4.76
C LEU A 116 9.32 10.93 -6.11
N ARG A 117 10.16 9.97 -6.50
CA ARG A 117 10.94 9.98 -7.75
C ARG A 117 10.43 8.95 -8.75
N THR A 118 9.82 7.89 -8.26
CA THR A 118 9.34 6.79 -9.10
C THR A 118 7.93 6.43 -8.70
N LEU A 119 7.02 6.51 -9.67
CA LEU A 119 5.67 5.97 -9.60
C LEU A 119 5.52 4.89 -10.67
N GLY A 120 5.41 3.64 -10.25
CA GLY A 120 5.08 2.51 -11.11
C GLY A 120 3.63 2.12 -10.93
N LEU A 121 2.85 2.15 -12.00
CA LEU A 121 1.49 1.63 -12.02
C LEU A 121 1.43 0.49 -13.02
N SER A 122 0.89 -0.66 -12.63
CA SER A 122 0.72 -1.83 -13.50
C SER A 122 -0.57 -2.57 -13.18
N GLY A 123 -1.07 -3.34 -14.14
CA GLY A 123 -2.33 -4.07 -14.02
C GLY A 123 -3.55 -3.28 -14.49
N THR A 124 -4.73 -3.63 -13.98
CA THR A 124 -5.98 -2.94 -14.30
C THR A 124 -6.07 -1.59 -13.59
N SER A 125 -6.84 -0.65 -14.15
CA SER A 125 -7.24 0.58 -13.45
C SER A 125 -6.14 1.63 -13.20
N GLN A 126 -5.04 1.56 -13.95
CA GLN A 126 -3.89 2.46 -13.80
C GLN A 126 -4.28 3.93 -14.03
N THR A 127 -5.12 4.20 -15.03
CA THR A 127 -5.53 5.56 -15.41
C THR A 127 -6.30 6.21 -14.29
N GLU A 128 -7.25 5.51 -13.69
CA GLU A 128 -8.10 6.00 -12.60
C GLU A 128 -7.30 6.26 -11.33
N ILE A 129 -6.40 5.33 -10.98
CA ILE A 129 -5.50 5.49 -9.83
C ILE A 129 -4.58 6.68 -10.02
N PHE A 130 -4.03 6.82 -11.22
CA PHE A 130 -3.16 7.94 -11.58
C PHE A 130 -3.90 9.28 -11.44
N GLN A 131 -5.11 9.39 -11.99
CA GLN A 131 -5.91 10.63 -11.89
C GLN A 131 -6.17 11.01 -10.43
N HIS A 132 -6.63 10.07 -9.60
CA HIS A 132 -6.86 10.36 -8.19
C HIS A 132 -5.60 10.68 -7.40
N LEU A 133 -4.46 10.06 -7.71
CA LEU A 133 -3.18 10.44 -7.10
C LEU A 133 -2.81 11.87 -7.50
N LEU A 134 -2.98 12.26 -8.77
CA LEU A 134 -2.74 13.63 -9.21
C LEU A 134 -3.65 14.65 -8.52
N GLU A 135 -4.96 14.37 -8.45
CA GLU A 135 -5.94 15.20 -7.75
C GLU A 135 -5.62 15.33 -6.25
N SER A 136 -5.05 14.30 -5.65
CA SER A 136 -4.69 14.31 -4.24
C SER A 136 -3.35 15.00 -3.97
N LEU A 137 -2.51 15.21 -4.98
CA LEU A 137 -1.18 15.84 -4.86
C LEU A 137 -1.20 17.37 -5.05
N SER A 138 -2.30 17.93 -5.53
CA SER A 138 -2.51 19.38 -5.71
C SER A 138 -2.92 20.09 -4.43
#